data_AF-A0A0P9EX36-F1
#
_entry.id   AF-A0A0P9EX36-F1
#
_cell.length_a   1.000
_cell.length_b   1.000
_cell.length_c   1.000
_cell.angle_alpha   90.00
_cell.angle_beta   90.00
_cell.angle_gamma   90.00
#
_symmetry.space_group_name_H-M   'P 1'
#
loop_
_entity.id
_entity.type
_entity.pdbx_description
1 polymer ?
#
loop_
_entity_poly.entity_id
_entity_poly.type
_entity_poly.pdbx_seq_one_letter_code
_entity_poly.pdbx_strand_id
1 'polypeptide(L)'
;GAAYALDTLGMAAHKLGRRAQAREQLDEGLRLLRALGDQMGVALLLTDLATVAVDGGEWVRARQQFWEAIAVSTQVGDRRRIAFCLEGLARALLPEQCDAAAQLLGAAEALREAIGAPLPPSEQAAYAASVVQVRAGCAGKFDANWARGRAAPLRELLATQGLALVPRSTPLPGRTSAPRVATADADAIATLLARDPGYGQIVCQCSQVSAGEVRAAMHGPVPARTLDALKRRLWTMAGPCQGSLCVAPLAQLLAEASGGSIAQVRKHVAGSEIIAG
;
A
#
# COMPACT_ATOMS: atom_id res chain seq x y z
N GLY A 1 -5.60 -5.32 -16.64
CA GLY A 1 -4.75 -5.31 -17.84
C GLY A 1 -4.99 -4.06 -18.67
N ALA A 2 -6.10 -4.00 -19.41
CA ALA A 2 -6.41 -2.89 -20.33
C ALA A 2 -6.37 -1.49 -19.68
N ALA A 3 -6.96 -1.30 -18.49
CA ALA A 3 -6.97 0.00 -17.83
C ALA A 3 -5.57 0.53 -17.45
N TYR A 4 -4.66 -0.33 -17.00
CA TYR A 4 -3.27 0.05 -16.71
C TYR A 4 -2.44 0.30 -17.99
N ALA A 5 -2.81 -0.33 -19.10
CA ALA A 5 -2.23 0.01 -20.40
C ALA A 5 -2.68 1.40 -20.88
N LEU A 6 -3.96 1.74 -20.67
CA LEU A 6 -4.50 3.07 -20.94
C LEU A 6 -3.83 4.14 -20.08
N ASP A 7 -3.54 3.85 -18.81
CA ASP A 7 -2.74 4.71 -17.94
C ASP A 7 -1.37 5.04 -18.56
N THR A 8 -0.61 3.99 -18.89
CA THR A 8 0.73 4.12 -19.46
C THR A 8 0.71 4.90 -20.77
N LEU A 9 -0.26 4.62 -21.65
CA LEU A 9 -0.43 5.34 -22.91
C LEU A 9 -0.81 6.80 -22.70
N GLY A 10 -1.73 7.07 -21.75
CA GLY A 10 -2.17 8.40 -21.39
C GLY A 10 -1.02 9.26 -20.90
N MET A 11 -0.20 8.74 -19.99
CA MET A 11 0.96 9.45 -19.48
C MET A 11 2.06 9.64 -20.53
N ALA A 12 2.25 8.68 -21.44
CA ALA A 12 3.12 8.87 -22.59
C ALA A 12 2.62 9.99 -23.52
N ALA A 13 1.31 10.01 -23.82
CA ALA A 13 0.69 11.06 -24.62
C ALA A 13 0.84 12.44 -23.95
N HIS A 14 0.70 12.51 -22.62
CA HIS A 14 0.92 13.73 -21.84
C HIS A 14 2.34 14.26 -21.98
N LYS A 15 3.35 13.39 -21.82
CA LYS A 15 4.77 13.76 -22.00
C LYS A 15 5.08 14.25 -23.41
N LEU A 16 4.34 13.79 -24.42
CA LEU A 16 4.41 14.26 -25.81
C LEU A 16 3.59 15.53 -26.07
N GLY A 17 3.00 16.15 -25.05
CA GLY A 17 2.17 17.35 -25.16
C GLY A 17 0.75 17.11 -25.68
N ARG A 18 0.36 15.85 -25.91
CA ARG A 18 -0.96 15.46 -26.43
C ARG A 18 -1.98 15.35 -25.29
N ARG A 19 -2.23 16.45 -24.58
CA ARG A 19 -3.07 16.49 -23.37
C ARG A 19 -4.49 15.96 -23.58
N ALA A 20 -5.13 16.28 -24.71
CA ALA A 20 -6.48 15.83 -25.00
C ALA A 20 -6.56 14.29 -25.12
N GLN A 21 -5.62 13.70 -25.85
CA GLN A 21 -5.48 12.25 -25.98
C GLN A 21 -5.17 11.60 -24.63
N ALA A 22 -4.25 12.18 -23.85
CA ALA A 22 -3.92 11.70 -22.52
C ALA A 22 -5.16 11.61 -21.63
N ARG A 23 -5.95 12.69 -21.58
CA ARG A 23 -7.18 12.75 -20.79
C ARG A 23 -8.19 11.70 -21.22
N GLU A 24 -8.44 11.53 -22.52
CA GLU A 24 -9.37 10.53 -23.03
C GLU A 24 -8.97 9.11 -22.60
N GLN A 25 -7.69 8.76 -22.76
CA GLN A 25 -7.17 7.45 -22.38
C GLN A 25 -7.26 7.21 -20.87
N LEU A 26 -6.92 8.22 -20.06
CA LEU A 26 -6.99 8.14 -18.60
C LEU A 26 -8.44 8.08 -18.09
N ASP A 27 -9.36 8.85 -18.67
CA ASP A 27 -10.79 8.81 -18.33
C ASP A 27 -11.42 7.44 -18.68
N GLU A 28 -11.02 6.84 -19.81
CA GLU A 28 -11.41 5.47 -20.18
C GLU A 28 -10.88 4.46 -19.15
N GLY A 29 -9.59 4.53 -18.81
CA GLY A 29 -8.97 3.65 -17.81
C GLY A 29 -9.63 3.78 -16.44
N LEU A 30 -9.92 5.01 -16.01
CA LEU A 30 -10.62 5.29 -14.75
C LEU A 30 -12.02 4.66 -14.73
N ARG A 31 -12.78 4.75 -15.83
CA ARG A 31 -14.11 4.15 -15.93
C ARG A 31 -14.06 2.64 -15.78
N LEU A 32 -13.09 1.99 -16.42
CA LEU A 32 -12.88 0.55 -16.31
C LEU A 32 -12.52 0.11 -14.88
N LEU A 33 -11.61 0.83 -14.21
CA LEU A 33 -11.21 0.47 -12.84
C LEU A 33 -12.33 0.70 -11.82
N ARG A 34 -13.15 1.76 -12.01
CA ARG A 34 -14.37 1.96 -11.22
C ARG A 34 -15.35 0.80 -11.40
N ALA A 35 -15.59 0.35 -12.65
CA ALA A 35 -16.47 -0.78 -12.93
C ALA A 35 -15.97 -2.11 -12.32
N LEU A 36 -14.65 -2.28 -12.22
CA LEU A 36 -14.02 -3.45 -11.60
C LEU A 36 -13.90 -3.35 -10.07
N GLY A 37 -14.22 -2.20 -9.47
CA GLY A 37 -14.04 -1.96 -8.05
C GLY A 37 -12.57 -1.87 -7.60
N ASP A 38 -11.62 -1.68 -8.52
CA ASP A 38 -10.19 -1.57 -8.21
C ASP A 38 -9.87 -0.16 -7.67
N GLN A 39 -10.02 0.01 -6.36
CA GLN A 39 -9.78 1.28 -5.68
C GLN A 39 -8.33 1.76 -5.79
N MET A 40 -7.35 0.85 -5.84
CA MET A 40 -5.94 1.21 -5.98
C MET A 40 -5.69 1.82 -7.36
N GLY A 41 -6.23 1.18 -8.40
CA GLY A 41 -6.19 1.67 -9.77
C GLY A 41 -6.95 2.99 -9.97
N VAL A 42 -8.11 3.13 -9.34
CA VAL A 42 -8.88 4.40 -9.35
C VAL A 42 -8.07 5.56 -8.79
N ALA A 43 -7.42 5.36 -7.64
CA ALA A 43 -6.58 6.40 -7.05
C ALA A 43 -5.39 6.78 -7.96
N LEU A 44 -4.81 5.81 -8.67
CA LEU A 44 -3.76 6.05 -9.66
C LEU A 44 -4.24 6.97 -10.79
N LEU A 45 -5.28 6.58 -11.53
CA LEU A 45 -5.74 7.40 -12.66
C LEU A 45 -6.23 8.79 -12.24
N LEU A 46 -6.85 8.92 -11.08
CA LEU A 46 -7.24 10.24 -10.57
C LEU A 46 -6.03 11.14 -10.33
N THR A 47 -4.93 10.58 -9.82
CA THR A 47 -3.67 11.29 -9.60
C THR A 47 -3.04 11.76 -10.92
N ASP A 48 -3.04 10.89 -11.93
CA ASP A 48 -2.47 11.18 -13.25
C ASP A 48 -3.32 12.18 -14.04
N LEU A 49 -4.64 12.04 -14.02
CA LEU A 49 -5.57 13.04 -14.57
C LEU A 49 -5.38 14.41 -13.91
N ALA A 50 -5.23 14.45 -12.58
CA ALA A 50 -4.98 15.69 -11.85
C ALA A 50 -3.66 16.34 -12.28
N THR A 51 -2.62 15.53 -12.50
CA THR A 51 -1.32 16.00 -13.00
C THR A 51 -1.44 16.60 -14.41
N VAL A 52 -2.17 15.94 -15.31
CA VAL A 52 -2.48 16.47 -16.66
C VAL A 52 -3.25 17.79 -16.56
N ALA A 53 -4.22 17.88 -15.64
CA ALA A 53 -5.01 19.08 -15.41
C ALA A 53 -4.15 20.25 -14.88
N VAL A 54 -3.24 20.01 -13.92
CA VAL A 54 -2.26 21.01 -13.44
C VAL A 54 -1.43 21.55 -14.59
N ASP A 55 -0.86 20.66 -15.40
CA ASP A 55 -0.01 21.04 -16.53
C ASP A 55 -0.80 21.70 -17.67
N GLY A 56 -2.13 21.60 -17.67
CA GLY A 56 -3.05 22.31 -18.56
C GLY A 56 -3.63 23.61 -17.98
N GLY A 57 -3.33 23.94 -16.72
CA GLY A 57 -3.91 25.10 -16.03
C GLY A 57 -5.37 24.92 -15.58
N GLU A 58 -5.90 23.70 -15.62
CA GLU A 58 -7.26 23.36 -15.17
C GLU A 58 -7.30 23.22 -13.63
N TRP A 59 -6.97 24.29 -12.89
CA TRP A 59 -6.72 24.26 -11.43
C TRP A 59 -7.89 23.72 -10.61
N VAL A 60 -9.13 24.12 -10.93
CA VAL A 60 -10.33 23.64 -10.22
C VAL A 60 -10.48 22.13 -10.37
N ARG A 61 -10.33 21.62 -11.60
CA ARG A 61 -10.42 20.19 -11.90
C ARG A 61 -9.28 19.41 -11.25
N ALA A 62 -8.05 19.90 -11.35
CA ALA A 62 -6.88 19.30 -10.73
C ALA A 62 -7.08 19.13 -9.21
N ARG A 63 -7.55 20.19 -8.53
CA ARG A 63 -7.88 20.13 -7.10
C ARG A 63 -8.90 19.03 -6.83
N GLN A 64 -10.04 19.02 -7.53
CA GLN A 64 -11.08 18.02 -7.34
C GLN A 64 -10.57 16.58 -7.53
N GLN A 65 -9.72 16.36 -8.54
CA GLN A 65 -9.17 15.03 -8.83
C GLN A 65 -8.13 14.59 -7.80
N PHE A 66 -7.23 15.48 -7.36
CA PHE A 66 -6.33 15.19 -6.23
C PHE A 66 -7.11 14.93 -4.94
N TRP A 67 -8.20 15.64 -4.72
CA TRP A 67 -9.08 15.43 -3.57
C TRP A 67 -9.68 14.03 -3.56
N GLU A 68 -10.24 13.61 -4.69
CA GLU A 68 -10.80 12.27 -4.83
C GLU A 68 -9.70 11.20 -4.69
N ALA A 69 -8.52 11.43 -5.28
CA ALA A 69 -7.38 10.52 -5.17
C ALA A 69 -6.90 10.34 -3.73
N ILE A 70 -6.81 11.42 -2.93
CA ILE A 70 -6.43 11.35 -1.51
C ILE A 70 -7.48 10.57 -0.71
N ALA A 71 -8.78 10.80 -0.96
CA ALA A 71 -9.86 10.10 -0.28
C ALA A 71 -9.78 8.59 -0.54
N VAL A 72 -9.64 8.17 -1.81
CA VAL A 72 -9.52 6.75 -2.18
C VAL A 72 -8.22 6.16 -1.64
N SER A 73 -7.09 6.86 -1.76
CA SER A 73 -5.79 6.42 -1.24
C SER A 73 -5.82 6.21 0.28
N THR A 74 -6.56 7.05 1.01
CA THR A 74 -6.77 6.91 2.46
C THR A 74 -7.58 5.65 2.79
N GLN A 75 -8.59 5.31 1.98
CA GLN A 75 -9.39 4.10 2.18
C GLN A 75 -8.57 2.82 1.97
N VAL A 76 -7.71 2.79 0.94
CA VAL A 76 -6.87 1.63 0.62
C VAL A 76 -5.53 1.59 1.37
N GLY A 77 -5.18 2.66 2.09
CA GLY A 77 -3.94 2.76 2.85
C GLY A 77 -2.69 3.06 2.02
N ASP A 78 -2.83 3.62 0.81
CA ASP A 78 -1.70 4.00 -0.06
C ASP A 78 -1.08 5.35 0.37
N ARG A 79 -0.25 5.29 1.42
CA ARG A 79 0.42 6.47 1.97
C ARG A 79 1.42 7.13 1.01
N ARG A 80 2.00 6.36 0.07
CA ARG A 80 2.93 6.91 -0.93
C ARG A 80 2.18 7.80 -1.93
N ARG A 81 1.01 7.34 -2.38
CA ARG A 81 0.16 8.12 -3.28
C ARG A 81 -0.43 9.35 -2.62
N ILE A 82 -0.78 9.28 -1.34
CA ILE A 82 -1.18 10.47 -0.56
C ILE A 82 -0.08 11.53 -0.63
N ALA A 83 1.18 11.18 -0.35
CA ALA A 83 2.29 12.14 -0.43
C ALA A 83 2.39 12.79 -1.83
N PHE A 84 2.33 11.98 -2.89
CA PHE A 84 2.35 12.49 -4.27
C PHE A 84 1.17 13.44 -4.56
N CYS A 85 -0.03 13.11 -4.11
CA CYS A 85 -1.21 13.97 -4.30
C CYS A 85 -1.08 15.30 -3.55
N LEU A 86 -0.48 15.32 -2.36
CA LEU A 86 -0.23 16.56 -1.62
C LEU A 86 0.73 17.48 -2.38
N GLU A 87 1.77 16.92 -3.00
CA GLU A 87 2.73 17.65 -3.84
C GLU A 87 2.04 18.26 -5.07
N GLY A 88 1.21 17.47 -5.74
CA GLY A 88 0.41 17.93 -6.88
C GLY A 88 -0.64 18.99 -6.49
N LEU A 89 -1.32 18.80 -5.35
CA LEU A 89 -2.32 19.74 -4.84
C LEU A 89 -1.69 21.07 -4.43
N ALA A 90 -0.47 21.05 -3.87
CA ALA A 90 0.28 22.27 -3.59
C ALA A 90 0.50 23.12 -4.86
N ARG A 91 0.88 22.47 -5.98
CA ARG A 91 1.01 23.16 -7.28
C ARG A 91 -0.32 23.74 -7.74
N ALA A 92 -1.41 22.98 -7.59
CA ALA A 92 -2.75 23.41 -8.01
C ALA A 92 -3.31 24.57 -7.17
N LEU A 93 -2.91 24.68 -5.90
CA LEU A 93 -3.34 25.75 -4.98
C LEU A 93 -2.47 26.99 -5.04
N LEU A 94 -1.23 26.89 -5.52
CA LEU A 94 -0.28 28.00 -5.55
C LEU A 94 -0.85 29.33 -6.10
N PRO A 95 -1.64 29.36 -7.20
CA PRO A 95 -2.15 30.63 -7.73
C PRO A 95 -3.09 31.39 -6.77
N GLU A 96 -3.75 30.69 -5.85
CA GLU A 96 -4.79 31.27 -4.97
C GLU A 96 -4.36 31.28 -3.49
N GLN A 97 -3.56 30.29 -3.07
CA GLN A 97 -3.33 29.97 -1.66
C GLN A 97 -1.88 29.48 -1.43
N CYS A 98 -0.93 30.41 -1.54
CA CYS A 98 0.49 30.09 -1.39
C CYS A 98 0.83 29.52 0.01
N ASP A 99 0.20 30.03 1.07
CA ASP A 99 0.38 29.53 2.43
C ASP A 99 -0.01 28.04 2.55
N ALA A 100 -1.16 27.66 1.99
CA ALA A 100 -1.63 26.27 1.97
C ALA A 100 -0.73 25.38 1.10
N ALA A 101 -0.27 25.88 -0.04
CA ALA A 101 0.66 25.15 -0.91
C ALA A 101 1.97 24.79 -0.18
N ALA A 102 2.56 25.75 0.55
CA ALA A 102 3.77 25.49 1.34
C ALA A 102 3.53 24.50 2.48
N GLN A 103 2.38 24.58 3.17
CA GLN A 103 2.00 23.61 4.20
C GLN A 103 1.83 22.19 3.63
N LEU A 104 1.20 22.05 2.46
CA LEU A 104 1.03 20.74 1.82
C LEU A 104 2.36 20.11 1.41
N LEU A 105 3.33 20.90 0.92
CA LEU A 105 4.67 20.38 0.62
C LEU A 105 5.41 19.91 1.89
N GLY A 106 5.32 20.66 2.99
CA GLY A 106 5.87 20.24 4.28
C GLY A 106 5.21 18.96 4.80
N ALA A 107 3.89 18.83 4.65
CA ALA A 107 3.16 17.62 5.04
C ALA A 107 3.54 16.40 4.19
N ALA A 108 3.74 16.59 2.88
CA ALA A 108 4.20 15.54 1.98
C ALA A 108 5.60 15.03 2.36
N GLU A 109 6.52 15.94 2.66
CA GLU A 109 7.87 15.61 3.11
C GLU A 109 7.85 14.80 4.42
N ALA A 110 7.14 15.28 5.44
CA ALA A 110 7.01 14.58 6.70
C ALA A 110 6.36 13.18 6.52
N LEU A 111 5.37 13.06 5.63
CA LEU A 111 4.76 11.77 5.32
C LEU A 111 5.74 10.82 4.65
N ARG A 112 6.57 11.29 3.69
CA ARG A 112 7.58 10.47 3.01
C ARG A 112 8.66 9.98 3.97
N GLU A 113 9.14 10.84 4.85
CA GLU A 113 10.07 10.47 5.92
C GLU A 113 9.47 9.38 6.83
N ALA A 114 8.23 9.59 7.29
CA ALA A 114 7.56 8.66 8.20
C ALA A 114 7.29 7.26 7.62
N ILE A 115 7.17 7.14 6.29
CA ILE A 115 6.99 5.85 5.61
C ILE A 115 8.30 5.29 5.04
N GLY A 116 9.42 6.01 5.17
CA GLY A 116 10.70 5.61 4.58
C GLY A 116 10.68 5.50 3.06
N ALA A 117 9.88 6.33 2.37
CA ALA A 117 9.74 6.29 0.91
C ALA A 117 10.20 7.61 0.28
N PRO A 118 11.51 7.76 -0.02
CA PRO A 118 12.02 8.95 -0.70
C PRO A 118 11.43 9.09 -2.11
N LEU A 119 11.49 10.30 -2.66
CA LEU A 119 11.07 10.57 -4.03
C LEU A 119 11.90 9.78 -5.04
N PRO A 120 11.26 9.05 -5.98
CA PRO A 120 11.96 8.38 -7.07
C PRO A 120 12.81 9.38 -7.89
N PRO A 121 13.98 8.98 -8.42
CA PRO A 121 14.84 9.88 -9.21
C PRO A 121 14.12 10.56 -10.38
N SER A 122 13.15 9.87 -11.01
CA SER A 122 12.33 10.41 -12.10
C SER A 122 11.44 11.58 -11.69
N GLU A 123 11.10 11.71 -10.40
CA GLU A 123 10.17 12.73 -9.88
C GLU A 123 10.89 13.88 -9.19
N GLN A 124 12.14 13.68 -8.76
CA GLN A 124 12.92 14.68 -8.00
C GLN A 124 13.02 16.03 -8.71
N ALA A 125 13.27 16.04 -10.02
CA ALA A 125 13.40 17.28 -10.78
C ALA A 125 12.07 18.08 -10.83
N ALA A 126 10.95 17.39 -11.07
CA ALA A 126 9.62 18.01 -11.11
C ALA A 126 9.20 18.52 -9.72
N TYR A 127 9.49 17.76 -8.67
CA TYR A 127 9.26 18.17 -7.29
C TYR A 127 10.10 19.40 -6.92
N ALA A 128 11.40 19.40 -7.21
CA ALA A 128 12.29 20.53 -6.92
C ALA A 128 11.83 21.81 -7.63
N ALA A 129 11.42 21.71 -8.90
CA ALA A 129 10.86 22.84 -9.64
C ALA A 129 9.57 23.38 -8.97
N SER A 130 8.71 22.48 -8.49
CA SER A 130 7.47 22.86 -7.79
C SER A 130 7.75 23.57 -6.47
N VAL A 131 8.74 23.10 -5.70
CA VAL A 131 9.19 23.73 -4.45
C VAL A 131 9.71 25.14 -4.72
N VAL A 132 10.51 25.32 -5.77
CA VAL A 132 11.01 26.65 -6.18
C VAL A 132 9.85 27.58 -6.55
N GLN A 133 8.88 27.12 -7.32
CA GLN A 133 7.69 27.90 -7.68
C GLN A 133 6.87 28.32 -6.46
N VAL A 134 6.58 27.37 -5.55
CA VAL A 134 5.83 27.67 -4.33
C VAL A 134 6.59 28.64 -3.44
N ARG A 135 7.91 28.45 -3.26
CA ARG A 135 8.76 29.37 -2.50
C ARG A 135 8.74 30.78 -3.06
N ALA A 136 8.85 30.93 -4.38
CA ALA A 136 8.77 32.23 -5.05
C ALA A 136 7.40 32.90 -4.85
N GLY A 137 6.31 32.13 -4.92
CA GLY A 137 4.95 32.65 -4.73
C GLY A 137 4.57 33.01 -3.29
N CYS A 138 5.34 32.58 -2.28
CA CYS A 138 5.00 32.77 -0.86
C CYS A 138 5.62 34.04 -0.21
N ALA A 139 6.28 34.93 -0.96
CA ALA A 139 6.83 36.21 -0.47
C ALA A 139 7.55 36.13 0.90
N GLY A 140 8.39 35.12 1.12
CA GLY A 140 9.15 34.92 2.36
C GLY A 140 8.42 34.16 3.49
N LYS A 141 7.13 33.84 3.35
CA LYS A 141 6.37 33.03 4.31
C LYS A 141 6.56 31.52 4.12
N PHE A 142 7.31 31.12 3.10
CA PHE A 142 7.46 29.72 2.71
C PHE A 142 7.96 28.83 3.85
N ASP A 143 9.08 29.18 4.48
CA ASP A 143 9.71 28.30 5.48
C ASP A 143 8.82 28.13 6.72
N ALA A 144 8.14 29.19 7.15
CA ALA A 144 7.19 29.13 8.27
C ALA A 144 5.98 28.23 7.96
N ASN A 145 5.42 28.35 6.77
CA ASN A 145 4.29 27.51 6.34
C ASN A 145 4.71 26.06 6.11
N TRP A 146 5.89 25.82 5.53
CA TRP A 146 6.45 24.49 5.37
C TRP A 146 6.63 23.80 6.73
N ALA A 147 7.25 24.49 7.69
CA ALA A 147 7.43 23.98 9.05
C ALA A 147 6.09 23.65 9.73
N ARG A 148 5.08 24.51 9.55
CA ARG A 148 3.71 24.25 10.03
C ARG A 148 3.11 23.00 9.38
N GLY A 149 3.29 22.84 8.07
CA GLY A 149 2.88 21.67 7.31
C GLY A 149 3.52 20.37 7.81
N ARG A 150 4.82 20.40 8.12
CA ARG A 150 5.54 19.26 8.71
C ARG A 150 5.01 18.85 10.09
N ALA A 151 4.63 19.83 10.92
CA ALA A 151 4.22 19.60 12.30
C ALA A 151 2.73 19.26 12.46
N ALA A 152 1.87 19.78 11.58
CA ALA A 152 0.43 19.61 11.69
C ALA A 152 -0.02 18.20 11.30
N PRO A 153 -0.99 17.61 12.00
CA PRO A 153 -1.56 16.33 11.59
C PRO A 153 -2.26 16.51 10.24
N LEU A 154 -1.95 15.64 9.28
CA LEU A 154 -2.44 15.74 7.89
C LEU A 154 -3.96 15.94 7.80
N ARG A 155 -4.73 15.30 8.69
CA ARG A 155 -6.19 15.45 8.77
C ARG A 155 -6.65 16.89 8.99
N GLU A 156 -5.91 17.68 9.75
CA GLU A 156 -6.23 19.07 10.08
C GLU A 156 -5.92 19.97 8.88
N LEU A 157 -4.76 19.77 8.26
CA LEU A 157 -4.40 20.47 7.03
C LEU A 157 -5.44 20.22 5.94
N LEU A 158 -5.84 18.97 5.72
CA LEU A 158 -6.89 18.64 4.75
C LEU A 158 -8.25 19.24 5.14
N ALA A 159 -8.60 19.29 6.44
CA ALA A 159 -9.84 19.90 6.91
C ALA A 159 -9.90 21.41 6.65
N THR A 160 -8.81 22.15 6.88
CA THR A 160 -8.74 23.60 6.57
C THR A 160 -8.90 23.89 5.08
N GLN A 161 -8.67 22.89 4.24
CA GLN A 161 -8.79 22.96 2.79
C GLN A 161 -10.12 22.35 2.28
N GLY A 162 -11.05 22.01 3.18
CA GLY A 162 -12.40 21.54 2.84
C GLY A 162 -12.61 20.03 2.89
N LEU A 163 -11.61 19.23 3.30
CA LEU A 163 -11.76 17.78 3.53
C LEU A 163 -11.67 17.43 5.00
N ALA A 164 -12.82 17.51 5.67
CA ALA A 164 -12.98 16.84 6.95
C ALA A 164 -12.92 15.32 6.71
N LEU A 165 -11.81 14.67 7.10
CA LEU A 165 -11.76 13.22 7.15
C LEU A 165 -12.78 12.74 8.20
N VAL A 166 -13.81 12.03 7.74
CA VAL A 166 -14.79 11.42 8.65
C VAL A 166 -14.14 10.17 9.26
N PRO A 167 -13.98 10.09 10.59
CA PRO A 167 -13.53 8.86 11.23
C PRO A 167 -14.45 7.70 10.81
N ARG A 168 -13.89 6.53 10.53
CA ARG A 168 -14.72 5.34 10.30
C ARG A 168 -15.61 5.14 11.52
N SER A 169 -16.92 5.02 11.30
CA SER A 169 -17.90 4.69 12.33
C SER A 169 -17.57 3.37 13.04
N THR A 170 -16.93 2.46 12.31
CA THR A 170 -16.43 1.19 12.84
C THR A 170 -14.90 1.18 12.75
N PRO A 171 -14.18 1.11 13.88
CA PRO A 171 -12.74 0.86 13.88
C PRO A 171 -12.43 -0.42 13.09
N LEU A 172 -11.30 -0.42 12.36
CA LEU A 172 -10.81 -1.69 11.84
C LEU A 172 -10.59 -2.65 13.02
N PRO A 173 -11.02 -3.92 12.92
CA PRO A 173 -10.74 -4.88 13.98
C PRO A 173 -9.23 -4.90 14.22
N GLY A 174 -8.84 -4.75 15.48
CA GLY A 174 -7.44 -4.82 15.88
C GLY A 174 -6.86 -6.13 15.36
N ARG A 175 -5.78 -6.06 14.59
CA ARG A 175 -5.12 -7.24 14.07
C ARG A 175 -4.08 -7.68 15.08
N THR A 176 -4.45 -8.59 15.97
CA THR A 176 -3.49 -9.25 16.86
C THR A 176 -2.62 -10.17 16.02
N SER A 177 -1.30 -9.97 16.05
CA SER A 177 -0.35 -10.91 15.47
C SER A 177 -0.52 -12.25 16.16
N ALA A 178 -0.56 -13.33 15.38
CA ALA A 178 -0.49 -14.67 15.96
C ALA A 178 0.82 -14.78 16.77
N PRO A 179 0.76 -15.36 17.98
CA PRO A 179 1.95 -15.52 18.81
C PRO A 179 2.99 -16.39 18.09
N ARG A 180 4.26 -16.00 18.20
CA ARG A 180 5.40 -16.68 17.57
C ARG A 180 6.27 -17.32 18.64
N VAL A 181 6.59 -18.60 18.49
CA VAL A 181 7.47 -19.30 19.45
C VAL A 181 8.85 -18.65 19.50
N ALA A 182 9.36 -18.20 18.35
CA ALA A 182 10.65 -17.55 18.20
C ALA A 182 10.87 -16.30 19.08
N THR A 183 9.78 -15.62 19.49
CA THR A 183 9.86 -14.34 20.23
C THR A 183 9.03 -14.35 21.52
N ALA A 184 8.42 -15.47 21.87
CA ALA A 184 7.60 -15.61 23.07
C ALA A 184 8.49 -15.83 24.31
N ASP A 185 8.07 -15.32 25.46
CA ASP A 185 8.67 -15.69 26.75
C ASP A 185 8.23 -17.08 27.21
N ALA A 186 8.83 -17.58 28.28
CA ALA A 186 8.59 -18.93 28.79
C ALA A 186 7.12 -19.15 29.20
N ASP A 187 6.48 -18.15 29.80
CA ASP A 187 5.08 -18.24 30.25
C ASP A 187 4.11 -18.27 29.06
N ALA A 188 4.38 -17.47 28.03
CA ALA A 188 3.64 -17.49 26.78
C ALA A 188 3.83 -18.83 26.04
N ILE A 189 5.05 -19.37 26.00
CA ILE A 189 5.30 -20.70 25.42
C ILE A 189 4.55 -21.78 26.19
N ALA A 190 4.59 -21.77 27.53
CA ALA A 190 3.85 -22.72 28.36
C ALA A 190 2.34 -22.65 28.10
N THR A 191 1.80 -21.43 27.94
CA THR A 191 0.39 -21.21 27.58
C THR A 191 0.05 -21.78 26.19
N LEU A 192 0.95 -21.62 25.22
CA LEU A 192 0.76 -22.17 23.87
C LEU A 192 0.81 -23.70 23.86
N LEU A 193 1.77 -24.30 24.59
CA LEU A 193 1.89 -25.75 24.75
C LEU A 193 0.66 -26.37 25.39
N ALA A 194 0.08 -25.70 26.39
CA ALA A 194 -1.16 -26.14 27.02
C ALA A 194 -2.36 -26.15 26.06
N ARG A 195 -2.36 -25.29 25.03
CA ARG A 195 -3.41 -25.22 23.99
C ARG A 195 -3.20 -26.24 22.88
N ASP A 196 -1.97 -26.37 22.42
CA ASP A 196 -1.57 -27.32 21.38
C ASP A 196 -0.11 -27.75 21.62
N PRO A 197 0.15 -29.04 21.96
CA PRO A 197 1.50 -29.56 22.13
C PRO A 197 2.41 -29.35 20.92
N GLY A 198 1.83 -29.17 19.72
CA GLY A 198 2.56 -28.86 18.49
C GLY A 198 3.34 -27.55 18.53
N TYR A 199 3.06 -26.64 19.46
CA TYR A 199 3.91 -25.46 19.68
C TYR A 199 5.33 -25.84 20.17
N GLY A 200 5.52 -27.05 20.70
CA GLY A 200 6.84 -27.58 21.08
C GLY A 200 7.62 -28.25 19.94
N GLN A 201 7.00 -28.43 18.77
CA GLN A 201 7.60 -29.12 17.64
C GLN A 201 8.01 -28.12 16.57
N ILE A 202 9.30 -27.82 16.46
CA ILE A 202 9.82 -26.96 15.39
C ILE A 202 9.78 -27.69 14.04
N VAL A 203 9.04 -27.11 13.09
CA VAL A 203 8.88 -27.62 11.71
C VAL A 203 9.76 -26.85 10.72
N CYS A 204 10.04 -25.57 10.99
CA CYS A 204 10.98 -24.78 10.20
C CYS A 204 12.06 -24.19 11.11
N GLN A 205 13.26 -24.76 11.07
CA GLN A 205 14.38 -24.31 11.89
C GLN A 205 14.83 -22.89 11.53
N CYS A 206 14.92 -22.55 10.24
CA CYS A 206 15.41 -21.25 9.80
C CYS A 206 14.57 -20.06 10.30
N SER A 207 13.27 -20.27 10.44
CA SER A 207 12.32 -19.24 10.87
C SER A 207 11.73 -19.51 12.26
N GLN A 208 12.26 -20.54 12.95
CA GLN A 208 11.80 -21.06 14.24
C GLN A 208 10.27 -21.16 14.34
N VAL A 209 9.66 -21.83 13.35
CA VAL A 209 8.21 -22.02 13.27
C VAL A 209 7.85 -23.41 13.77
N SER A 210 6.91 -23.46 14.71
CA SER A 210 6.36 -24.68 15.27
C SER A 210 5.19 -25.27 14.46
N ALA A 211 4.88 -26.56 14.67
CA ALA A 211 3.71 -27.20 14.11
C ALA A 211 2.40 -26.53 14.59
N GLY A 212 2.37 -26.05 15.84
CA GLY A 212 1.26 -25.30 16.41
C GLY A 212 1.00 -23.99 15.67
N GLU A 213 2.05 -23.23 15.31
CA GLU A 213 1.93 -22.03 14.48
C GLU A 213 1.40 -22.35 13.07
N VAL A 214 1.85 -23.46 12.48
CA VAL A 214 1.38 -23.94 11.18
C VAL A 214 -0.12 -24.27 11.23
N ARG A 215 -0.56 -25.03 12.24
CA ARG A 215 -1.98 -25.35 12.46
C ARG A 215 -2.81 -24.10 12.73
N ALA A 216 -2.32 -23.17 13.54
CA ALA A 216 -3.01 -21.90 13.79
C ALA A 216 -3.19 -21.09 12.49
N ALA A 217 -2.18 -21.07 11.61
CA ALA A 217 -2.28 -20.39 10.32
C ALA A 217 -3.32 -21.02 9.37
N MET A 218 -3.53 -22.34 9.46
CA MET A 218 -4.55 -23.07 8.70
C MET A 218 -5.98 -22.83 9.19
N HIS A 219 -6.16 -22.49 10.47
CA HIS A 219 -7.48 -22.30 11.09
C HIS A 219 -7.82 -20.82 11.37
N GLY A 220 -6.93 -19.89 11.05
CA GLY A 220 -7.16 -18.45 11.24
C GLY A 220 -8.21 -17.85 10.30
N PRO A 221 -8.53 -16.55 10.45
CA PRO A 221 -9.61 -15.87 9.71
C PRO A 221 -9.52 -15.95 8.18
N VAL A 222 -8.31 -16.12 7.66
CA VAL A 222 -8.07 -16.44 6.25
C VAL A 222 -7.21 -17.71 6.23
N PRO A 223 -7.79 -18.90 6.08
CA PRO A 223 -7.05 -20.17 6.17
C PRO A 223 -5.88 -20.30 5.18
N ALA A 224 -4.69 -20.67 5.66
CA ALA A 224 -3.61 -21.09 4.78
C ALA A 224 -3.83 -22.52 4.28
N ARG A 225 -3.99 -22.69 2.96
CA ARG A 225 -4.31 -23.99 2.33
C ARG A 225 -3.23 -24.50 1.38
N THR A 226 -2.12 -23.78 1.23
CA THR A 226 -1.02 -24.13 0.31
C THR A 226 0.34 -23.78 0.92
N LEU A 227 1.41 -24.35 0.36
CA LEU A 227 2.78 -24.06 0.82
C LEU A 227 3.13 -22.57 0.68
N ASP A 228 2.79 -21.93 -0.44
CA ASP A 228 3.06 -20.50 -0.64
C ASP A 228 2.23 -19.63 0.33
N ALA A 229 1.04 -20.08 0.74
CA ALA A 229 0.27 -19.41 1.79
C ALA A 229 0.95 -19.52 3.17
N LEU A 230 1.50 -20.68 3.53
CA LEU A 230 2.29 -20.86 4.75
C LEU A 230 3.57 -20.01 4.71
N LYS A 231 4.28 -20.00 3.58
CA LYS A 231 5.47 -19.15 3.36
C LYS A 231 5.17 -17.67 3.60
N ARG A 232 4.08 -17.14 3.02
CA ARG A 232 3.68 -15.74 3.22
C ARG A 232 3.28 -15.40 4.67
N ARG A 233 2.75 -16.37 5.43
CA ARG A 233 2.27 -16.13 6.80
C ARG A 233 3.33 -16.30 7.87
N LEU A 234 4.13 -17.36 7.76
CA LEU A 234 5.01 -17.82 8.82
C LEU A 234 6.48 -17.66 8.44
N TRP A 235 6.76 -17.27 7.20
CA TRP A 235 8.11 -17.21 6.63
C TRP A 235 8.78 -18.59 6.56
N THR A 236 7.99 -19.67 6.50
CA THR A 236 8.50 -21.01 6.21
C THR A 236 9.05 -21.06 4.79
N MET A 237 10.03 -21.93 4.52
CA MET A 237 10.67 -22.07 3.20
C MET A 237 11.38 -20.81 2.67
N ALA A 238 11.51 -19.75 3.47
CA ALA A 238 12.16 -18.50 3.09
C ALA A 238 13.53 -18.29 3.78
N GLY A 239 14.00 -19.29 4.53
CA GLY A 239 15.35 -19.32 5.10
C GLY A 239 16.41 -19.77 4.09
N PRO A 240 17.69 -19.81 4.50
CA PRO A 240 18.79 -20.23 3.63
C PRO A 240 18.62 -21.63 3.03
N CYS A 241 17.88 -22.52 3.69
CA CYS A 241 17.55 -23.85 3.16
C CYS A 241 16.55 -23.84 1.99
N GLN A 242 15.89 -22.70 1.72
CA GLN A 242 14.86 -22.54 0.67
C GLN A 242 13.73 -23.60 0.73
N GLY A 243 13.47 -24.15 1.91
CA GLY A 243 12.43 -25.14 2.13
C GLY A 243 12.86 -26.61 2.02
N SER A 244 14.13 -26.89 1.70
CA SER A 244 14.63 -28.27 1.56
C SER A 244 14.37 -29.17 2.78
N LEU A 245 14.33 -28.57 3.99
CA LEU A 245 14.11 -29.30 5.24
C LEU A 245 12.65 -29.30 5.70
N CYS A 246 11.89 -28.24 5.41
CA CYS A 246 10.55 -28.07 5.99
C CYS A 246 9.39 -28.37 5.03
N VAL A 247 9.62 -28.47 3.72
CA VAL A 247 8.52 -28.71 2.75
C VAL A 247 7.76 -30.00 3.05
N ALA A 248 8.46 -31.12 3.30
CA ALA A 248 7.83 -32.40 3.58
C ALA A 248 6.94 -32.37 4.86
N PRO A 249 7.43 -31.95 6.04
CA PRO A 249 6.57 -31.88 7.23
C PRO A 249 5.45 -30.83 7.10
N LEU A 250 5.66 -29.73 6.37
CA LEU A 250 4.58 -28.77 6.09
C LEU A 250 3.49 -29.36 5.20
N ALA A 251 3.87 -30.14 4.18
CA ALA A 251 2.94 -30.82 3.31
C ALA A 251 2.15 -31.90 4.08
N GLN A 252 2.81 -32.63 4.97
CA GLN A 252 2.15 -33.58 5.87
C GLN A 252 1.08 -32.91 6.72
N LEU A 253 1.41 -31.78 7.38
CA LEU A 253 0.45 -31.02 8.19
C LEU A 253 -0.71 -30.45 7.33
N LEU A 254 -0.44 -30.03 6.10
CA LEU A 254 -1.49 -29.57 5.17
C LEU A 254 -2.44 -30.70 4.78
N ALA A 255 -1.92 -31.90 4.51
CA ALA A 255 -2.70 -33.07 4.16
C ALA A 255 -3.57 -33.52 5.33
N GLU A 256 -3.01 -33.58 6.54
CA GLU A 256 -3.76 -33.91 7.76
C GLU A 256 -4.89 -32.91 8.02
N ALA A 257 -4.62 -31.61 7.87
CA ALA A 257 -5.62 -30.56 8.08
C ALA A 257 -6.73 -30.55 7.02
N SER A 258 -6.50 -31.12 5.84
CA SER A 258 -7.52 -31.25 4.78
C SER A 258 -8.20 -32.62 4.76
N GLY A 259 -7.77 -33.57 5.59
CA GLY A 259 -8.22 -34.97 5.52
C GLY A 259 -7.80 -35.67 4.22
N GLY A 260 -6.80 -35.13 3.52
CA GLY A 260 -6.34 -35.58 2.21
C GLY A 260 -4.98 -36.30 2.26
N SER A 261 -4.46 -36.63 1.08
CA SER A 261 -3.11 -37.18 0.95
C SER A 261 -2.09 -36.09 0.65
N ILE A 262 -0.82 -36.35 0.96
CA ILE A 262 0.29 -35.43 0.64
C ILE A 262 0.38 -35.14 -0.87
N ALA A 263 -0.08 -36.07 -1.73
CA ALA A 263 -0.13 -35.87 -3.18
C ALA A 263 -1.12 -34.78 -3.62
N GLN A 264 -2.10 -34.45 -2.79
CA GLN A 264 -3.08 -33.39 -3.06
C GLN A 264 -2.59 -32.01 -2.57
N VAL A 265 -1.44 -31.95 -1.90
CA VAL A 265 -0.89 -30.70 -1.38
C VAL A 265 -0.39 -29.84 -2.53
N ARG A 266 -0.88 -28.60 -2.58
CA ARG A 266 -0.54 -27.63 -3.62
C ARG A 266 0.51 -26.65 -3.16
N LYS A 267 1.38 -26.26 -4.09
CA LYS A 267 2.30 -25.14 -3.89
C LYS A 267 1.54 -23.81 -3.82
N HIS A 268 0.65 -23.53 -4.78
CA HIS A 268 -0.03 -22.24 -4.87
C HIS A 268 -1.51 -22.31 -5.28
N VAL A 269 -1.80 -22.88 -6.45
CA VAL A 269 -3.14 -22.95 -7.07
C VAL A 269 -3.50 -24.39 -7.44
N ALA A 270 -4.72 -24.64 -7.90
CA ALA A 270 -5.08 -25.96 -8.43
C ALA A 270 -4.16 -26.36 -9.60
N GLY A 271 -3.75 -27.63 -9.67
CA GLY A 271 -2.78 -28.09 -10.67
C GLY A 271 -1.31 -27.81 -10.32
N SER A 272 -1.03 -27.36 -9.09
CA SER A 272 0.34 -27.15 -8.59
C SER A 272 0.71 -28.10 -7.45
N GLU A 273 0.17 -29.32 -7.51
CA GLU A 273 0.48 -30.41 -6.60
C GLU A 273 2.00 -30.65 -6.56
N ILE A 274 2.57 -30.78 -5.36
CA ILE A 274 4.03 -30.87 -5.18
C ILE A 274 4.61 -32.26 -5.49
N ILE A 275 3.75 -33.26 -5.58
CA ILE A 275 4.08 -34.62 -5.96
C ILE A 275 3.26 -34.92 -7.21
N ALA A 276 3.93 -35.18 -8.32
CA ALA A 276 3.31 -35.75 -9.49
C ALA A 276 3.22 -37.28 -9.29
N GLY A 277 2.02 -37.82 -9.46
CA GLY A 277 1.82 -39.26 -9.61
C GLY A 277 2.15 -39.71 -11.03
#